data_AF-A0A957WYQ4-F1
#
_entry.id   AF-A0A957WYQ4-F1
#
_cell.length_a   1.000
_cell.length_b   1.000
_cell.length_c   1.000
_cell.angle_alpha   90.00
_cell.angle_beta   90.00
_cell.angle_gamma   90.00
#
_symmetry.space_group_name_H-M   'P 1'
#
loop_
_entity.id
_entity.type
_entity.pdbx_description
1 polymer ?
#
loop_
_entity_poly.entity_id
_entity_poly.type
_entity_poly.pdbx_seq_one_letter_code
_entity_poly.pdbx_strand_id
1 'polypeptide(L)' 'KHSNQHVVAVCHGGVIDAVFDHVFNVGPWRRCEIWTHNTGITYFEHVDHPGREVWRLHAHDRTDHLVGLAGR' A
#
# COMPACT_ATOMS: atom_id res chain seq x y z
N LYS A 1 -15.37 7.67 7.04
CA LYS A 1 -14.94 6.51 7.87
C LYS A 1 -15.45 5.26 7.17
N HIS A 2 -14.57 4.34 6.75
CA HIS A 2 -14.91 3.14 5.96
C HIS A 2 -14.54 1.85 6.72
N SER A 3 -14.98 1.74 7.97
CA SER A 3 -14.71 0.56 8.80
C SER A 3 -15.40 -0.68 8.19
N ASN A 4 -14.69 -1.80 8.17
CA ASN A 4 -15.16 -3.10 7.65
C ASN A 4 -15.61 -3.06 6.18
N GLN A 5 -15.04 -2.17 5.37
CA GLN A 5 -15.30 -2.08 3.93
C GLN A 5 -14.01 -2.31 3.15
N HIS A 6 -14.14 -2.90 1.96
CA HIS A 6 -13.05 -2.90 0.98
C HIS A 6 -13.08 -1.56 0.22
N VAL A 7 -12.03 -0.76 0.39
CA VAL A 7 -11.86 0.51 -0.30
C VAL A 7 -10.76 0.36 -1.34
N VAL A 8 -11.03 0.76 -2.58
CA VAL A 8 -10.04 0.79 -3.66
C VAL A 8 -9.74 2.24 -4.01
N ALA A 9 -8.46 2.60 -3.97
CA ALA A 9 -7.97 3.91 -4.40
C ALA A 9 -7.03 3.72 -5.59
N VAL A 10 -7.35 4.34 -6.72
CA VAL A 10 -6.47 4.42 -7.89
C VAL A 10 -5.72 5.74 -7.80
N CYS A 11 -4.40 5.67 -7.70
CA CYS A 11 -3.55 6.83 -7.45
C CYS A 11 -2.15 6.63 -8.02
N HIS A 12 -1.32 7.67 -7.93
CA HIS A 12 0.09 7.62 -8.32
C HIS A 12 0.97 7.07 -7.18
N GLY A 13 2.18 6.62 -7.52
CA GLY A 13 3.15 6.09 -6.56
C GLY A 13 3.42 7.03 -5.37
N GLY A 14 3.45 8.35 -5.59
CA GLY A 14 3.64 9.32 -4.50
C GLY A 14 2.56 9.29 -3.40
N VAL A 15 1.33 8.88 -3.72
CA VAL A 15 0.28 8.69 -2.70
C VAL A 15 0.53 7.41 -1.91
N ILE A 16 0.96 6.33 -2.59
CA ILE A 16 1.31 5.06 -1.95
C ILE A 16 2.48 5.28 -0.98
N ASP A 17 3.51 5.99 -1.41
CA ASP A 17 4.65 6.42 -0.60
C ASP A 17 4.22 7.15 0.67
N ALA A 18 3.31 8.13 0.55
CA ALA A 18 2.80 8.87 1.71
C ALA A 18 2.02 7.96 2.69
N VAL A 19 1.35 6.92 2.19
CA VAL A 19 0.71 5.91 3.05
C VAL A 19 1.74 5.13 3.84
N PHE A 20 2.88 4.74 3.23
CA PHE A 20 3.96 4.08 3.96
C PHE A 20 4.56 5.01 5.04
N ASP A 21 4.84 6.27 4.70
CA ASP A 21 5.37 7.24 5.66
C ASP A 21 4.43 7.42 6.87
N HIS A 22 3.11 7.42 6.61
CA HIS A 22 2.07 7.52 7.64
C HIS A 22 1.94 6.24 8.48
N VAL A 23 1.78 5.08 7.84
CA VAL A 23 1.52 3.80 8.50
C VAL A 23 2.71 3.35 9.34
N PHE A 24 3.93 3.53 8.84
CA PHE A 24 5.15 3.15 9.56
C PHE A 24 5.68 4.25 10.50
N ASN A 25 5.00 5.40 10.55
CA ASN A 25 5.37 6.54 11.40
C ASN A 25 6.84 6.97 11.22
N VAL A 26 7.35 6.92 9.99
CA VAL A 26 8.73 7.32 9.65
C VAL A 26 8.84 8.79 9.22
N GLY A 27 7.71 9.41 8.89
CA GLY A 27 7.67 10.79 8.40
C GLY A 27 8.39 10.97 7.05
N PRO A 28 8.75 12.20 6.66
CA PRO A 28 9.32 12.48 5.34
C PRO A 28 10.77 12.01 5.16
N TRP A 29 11.40 11.48 6.22
CA TRP A 29 12.83 11.14 6.26
C TRP A 29 13.07 9.64 6.12
N ARG A 30 12.50 9.05 5.07
CA ARG A 30 12.69 7.62 4.77
C ARG A 30 14.15 7.30 4.45
N ARG A 31 14.61 6.12 4.88
CA ARG A 31 15.99 5.64 4.65
C ARG A 31 16.13 4.73 3.42
N CYS A 32 15.00 4.39 2.79
CA CYS A 32 14.96 3.60 1.57
C CYS A 32 13.85 4.10 0.66
N GLU A 33 13.99 3.77 -0.62
CA GLU A 33 12.95 3.99 -1.62
C GLU A 33 11.94 2.84 -1.59
N ILE A 34 10.71 3.15 -1.96
CA ILE A 34 9.62 2.19 -2.12
C ILE A 34 9.30 2.16 -3.61
N TRP A 35 9.57 1.02 -4.24
CA TRP A 35 9.42 0.88 -5.68
C TRP A 35 8.03 0.35 -5.98
N THR A 36 7.25 1.10 -6.78
CA THR A 36 5.91 0.71 -7.21
C THR A 36 5.85 0.69 -8.74
N HIS A 37 5.37 -0.40 -9.31
CA HIS A 37 5.10 -0.51 -10.74
C HIS A 37 3.75 0.14 -11.10
N ASN A 38 3.64 0.58 -12.36
CA ASN A 38 2.35 0.94 -12.92
C ASN A 38 1.39 -0.24 -12.79
N THR A 39 0.16 0.05 -12.36
CA THR A 39 -0.90 -0.95 -12.10
C THR A 39 -0.54 -1.98 -11.02
N GLY A 40 0.53 -1.77 -10.24
CA GLY A 40 0.84 -2.59 -9.07
C GLY A 40 -0.22 -2.45 -7.97
N ILE A 41 -0.56 -3.56 -7.31
CA ILE A 41 -1.57 -3.59 -6.24
C ILE A 41 -0.87 -3.63 -4.88
N THR A 42 -1.17 -2.65 -4.02
CA THR A 42 -0.76 -2.61 -2.62
C THR A 42 -1.99 -2.77 -1.72
N TYR A 43 -1.92 -3.64 -0.71
CA TYR A 43 -3.03 -3.97 0.18
C TYR A 43 -2.67 -3.71 1.64
N PHE A 44 -3.34 -2.72 2.22
CA PHE A 44 -3.36 -2.45 3.66
C PHE A 44 -4.70 -2.83 4.28
N GLU A 45 -4.67 -3.28 5.53
CA GLU A 45 -5.85 -3.52 6.34
C GLU A 45 -5.74 -2.71 7.64
N HIS A 46 -6.77 -1.92 7.96
CA HIS A 46 -6.90 -1.26 9.25
C HIS A 46 -7.76 -2.12 10.18
N VAL A 47 -7.21 -2.51 11.33
CA VAL A 47 -7.87 -3.37 12.32
C VAL A 47 -7.92 -2.67 13.67
N ASP A 48 -9.10 -2.68 14.28
CA ASP A 48 -9.30 -2.10 15.60
C ASP A 48 -8.92 -3.12 16.67
N HIS A 49 -7.65 -3.09 17.10
CA HIS A 49 -7.11 -3.97 18.13
C HIS A 49 -6.52 -3.14 19.28
N PRO A 50 -7.03 -3.29 20.52
CA PRO A 50 -6.45 -2.61 21.66
C PRO A 50 -5.02 -3.10 21.93
N GLY A 51 -4.07 -2.16 22.02
CA GLY A 51 -2.70 -2.41 22.46
C GLY A 51 -1.72 -2.99 21.43
N ARG A 52 -2.04 -2.94 20.13
CA ARG A 52 -1.17 -3.40 19.03
C ARG A 52 -1.23 -2.48 17.81
N GLU A 53 -0.39 -2.76 16.82
CA GLU A 53 -0.39 -2.12 15.51
C GLU A 53 -1.76 -2.29 14.83
N VAL A 54 -2.36 -1.16 14.45
CA VAL A 54 -3.70 -1.10 13.83
C VAL A 54 -3.68 -1.23 12.31
N TRP A 55 -2.50 -1.22 11.69
CA TRP A 55 -2.33 -1.39 10.26
C TRP A 55 -1.54 -2.66 9.95
N ARG A 56 -2.02 -3.41 8.96
CA ARG A 56 -1.32 -4.57 8.40
C ARG A 56 -1.03 -4.31 6.93
N LEU A 57 0.22 -4.52 6.52
CA LEU A 57 0.59 -4.60 5.12
C LEU A 57 0.54 -6.06 4.70
N HIS A 58 -0.43 -6.41 3.85
CA HIS A 58 -0.58 -7.77 3.33
C HIS A 58 0.28 -8.01 2.10
N ALA A 59 0.37 -6.99 1.23
CA ALA A 59 1.19 -7.04 0.04
C ALA A 59 1.53 -5.63 -0.44
N HIS A 60 2.69 -5.48 -1.03
CA HIS A 60 3.11 -4.27 -1.74
C HIS A 60 3.44 -4.63 -3.18
N ASP A 61 3.01 -3.77 -4.10
CA ASP A 61 3.42 -3.79 -5.51
C ASP A 61 3.23 -5.14 -6.22
N ARG A 62 2.07 -5.78 -6.00
CA ARG A 62 1.74 -7.03 -6.69
C ARG A 62 1.43 -6.78 -8.15
N THR A 63 2.23 -7.42 -9.01
CA THR A 63 2.13 -7.34 -10.47
C THR A 63 1.81 -8.69 -11.12
N ASP A 64 1.48 -9.72 -10.32
CA ASP A 64 1.21 -11.08 -10.84
C ASP A 64 0.10 -11.09 -11.91
N HIS A 65 -0.89 -10.21 -11.79
CA HIS A 65 -1.99 -10.08 -12.73
C HIS A 65 -1.59 -9.47 -14.08
N LEU A 66 -0.37 -8.92 -14.18
CA LEU A 66 0.20 -8.35 -15.40
C LEU A 66 1.05 -9.37 -16.16
N VAL A 67 1.34 -10.53 -15.56
CA VAL A 67 2.09 -11.59 -16.22
C VAL A 67 1.35 -12.02 -17.49
N GLY A 68 2.07 -12.01 -18.62
CA GLY A 68 1.52 -12.34 -19.94
C GLY A 68 0.89 -11.16 -20.69
N LEU A 69 0.80 -9.97 -20.09
CA LEU A 69 0.37 -8.74 -20.79
C LEU A 69 1.55 -7.96 -21.40
N ALA A 70 2.77 -8.19 -20.94
CA ALA A 70 3.98 -7.45 -21.33
C ALA A 70 4.52 -7.78 -22.75
N GLY A 71 3.66 -8.21 -23.68
CA GLY A 71 4.10 -8.71 -24.99
C GLY A 71 3.02 -8.73 -26.08
N ARG A 72 2.04 -7.82 -26.04
CA ARG A 72 1.14 -7.55 -27.17
C ARG A 72 1.30 -6.12 -27.65
#